data_AF-A0A218P4T8-F1
#
_entry.id   AF-A0A218P4T8-F1
#
_cell.length_a   1.000
_cell.length_b   1.000
_cell.length_c   1.000
_cell.angle_alpha   90.00
_cell.angle_beta   90.00
_cell.angle_gamma   90.00
#
_symmetry.space_group_name_H-M   'P 1'
#
loop_
_entity.id
_entity.type
_entity.pdbx_description
1 polymer ?
#
loop_
_entity_poly.entity_id
_entity_poly.type
_entity_poly.pdbx_seq_one_letter_code
_entity_poly.pdbx_strand_id
1 'polypeptide(L)'
;MGNVPRGFVVAPYEMFKVYFYIADDFGVTTGKGRIEAYYRVNGGDWKQAYVTKAAAGENWSIYQSIIHRFYGESQDFYVFYREATLPGAPPGSRVEFKIAVTDAEGHVSYSPVYSYYVANPDGPRILIVDPSVEAMAFEKSLESLMAQFNASRSFYHYNLSDFEAVAEPLRALKPWMLSDHHWEELAKYYNIRIVSPDELVNALQSFQPDAVILSNLWLPDWGLSGEEISALEDYLKGTHAGLIVTAGTLFDATNSGHLGGINGSAGLTGLLGLDSLTIANSLKGSFNLSNASVMLPFVNTGYSLVLSKEGPFSGGTIDVTAYSTVGWQCVLSPVQFGIARRSVSRSIAENSRMLELVESIKNLTGVQFNFSLSASMELPNLVASMEVTDDGVAVNHDGEDVELSVKRGLLERIRLLQALRGRVPILLAHTEDYSGGILATEGDYRAVYSSLELEAGGSDELSVLKELVDWVVNYKPVEMPEVIVLANDIDWGIRGESLASQLEALGLPVKRVTAGDFKAYEDSKVVIILGGPDAYDGVGGYVREVLTTEEQDAVRKGERGTFVKTDVWANGQVVIVLAGRDRWGTSGKIKAYMNGVDDSYLRILATFSASVS
;
A
#
# COMPACT_ATOMS: atom_id res chain seq x y z
N MET A 1 1.33 28.12 -18.42
CA MET A 1 1.57 27.25 -17.25
C MET A 1 1.79 28.09 -16.02
N GLY A 2 1.38 27.62 -14.84
CA GLY A 2 1.63 28.27 -13.55
C GLY A 2 2.39 27.34 -12.59
N ASN A 3 2.94 27.88 -11.49
CA ASN A 3 3.53 27.05 -10.44
C ASN A 3 2.53 26.66 -9.36
N VAL A 4 2.75 25.46 -8.85
CA VAL A 4 2.11 24.92 -7.64
C VAL A 4 3.09 25.09 -6.46
N PRO A 5 2.62 25.31 -5.23
CA PRO A 5 3.51 25.34 -4.07
C PRO A 5 4.21 23.98 -3.89
N ARG A 6 5.45 24.02 -3.36
CA ARG A 6 6.20 22.80 -3.06
C ARG A 6 5.41 21.91 -2.09
N GLY A 7 5.27 20.64 -2.44
CA GLY A 7 4.53 19.68 -1.61
C GLY A 7 3.01 19.87 -1.63
N PHE A 8 2.49 20.65 -2.59
CA PHE A 8 1.08 21.02 -2.74
C PHE A 8 0.47 21.67 -1.49
N VAL A 9 1.28 22.32 -0.64
CA VAL A 9 0.81 22.93 0.62
C VAL A 9 1.33 24.34 0.86
N VAL A 10 0.50 25.14 1.54
CA VAL A 10 0.82 26.51 2.00
C VAL A 10 0.45 26.63 3.48
N ALA A 11 1.15 27.51 4.22
CA ALA A 11 0.83 27.75 5.62
C ALA A 11 -0.49 28.53 5.80
N PRO A 12 -1.14 28.43 6.96
CA PRO A 12 -2.41 29.09 7.23
C PRO A 12 -2.35 30.61 7.06
N TYR A 13 -3.33 31.16 6.35
CA TYR A 13 -3.48 32.59 6.09
C TYR A 13 -2.30 33.25 5.34
N GLU A 14 -1.36 32.45 4.83
CA GLU A 14 -0.27 32.94 3.98
C GLU A 14 -0.78 33.13 2.54
N MET A 15 -0.40 34.25 1.93
CA MET A 15 -0.73 34.50 0.53
C MET A 15 0.19 33.69 -0.37
N PHE A 16 -0.35 33.06 -1.40
CA PHE A 16 0.44 32.32 -2.38
C PHE A 16 0.58 33.11 -3.68
N LYS A 17 1.82 33.26 -4.15
CA LYS A 17 2.12 33.86 -5.45
C LYS A 17 2.20 32.82 -6.56
N VAL A 18 1.30 32.95 -7.53
CA VAL A 18 1.31 32.19 -8.77
C VAL A 18 2.04 33.00 -9.83
N TYR A 19 3.18 32.51 -10.29
CA TYR A 19 3.88 32.98 -11.48
C TYR A 19 3.46 32.17 -12.69
N PHE A 20 3.24 32.85 -13.81
CA PHE A 20 2.86 32.20 -15.04
C PHE A 20 3.34 32.95 -16.26
N TYR A 21 3.43 32.21 -17.35
CA TYR A 21 3.94 32.68 -18.62
C TYR A 21 2.97 32.35 -19.74
N ILE A 22 2.89 33.30 -20.66
CA ILE A 22 2.03 33.26 -21.84
C ILE A 22 2.92 33.53 -23.04
N ALA A 23 2.79 32.70 -24.07
CA ALA A 23 3.39 32.91 -25.38
C ALA A 23 2.26 32.91 -26.41
N ASP A 24 2.23 33.92 -27.27
CA ASP A 24 1.18 34.14 -28.26
C ASP A 24 1.77 34.81 -29.50
N ASP A 25 1.31 34.45 -30.69
CA ASP A 25 1.79 34.93 -31.99
C ASP A 25 1.15 36.25 -32.43
N PHE A 26 -0.05 36.57 -31.95
CA PHE A 26 -0.77 37.83 -32.23
C PHE A 26 -0.72 38.84 -31.07
N GLY A 27 -0.32 38.37 -29.89
CA GLY A 27 -0.21 39.12 -28.64
C GLY A 27 -1.53 39.26 -27.88
N VAL A 28 -1.42 39.66 -26.60
CA VAL A 28 -2.55 40.08 -25.77
C VAL A 28 -2.61 41.60 -25.67
N THR A 29 -3.60 42.23 -26.32
CA THR A 29 -3.70 43.70 -26.39
C THR A 29 -4.56 44.29 -25.27
N THR A 30 -4.21 45.50 -24.81
CA THR A 30 -5.03 46.29 -23.87
C THR A 30 -6.29 46.80 -24.55
N GLY A 31 -7.41 46.09 -24.36
CA GLY A 31 -8.75 46.52 -24.77
C GLY A 31 -9.66 45.39 -25.27
N LYS A 32 -9.08 44.36 -25.89
CA LYS A 32 -9.78 43.13 -26.33
C LYS A 32 -9.15 41.85 -25.77
N GLY A 33 -7.82 41.78 -25.67
CA GLY A 33 -7.14 40.70 -24.97
C GLY A 33 -7.17 40.87 -23.45
N ARG A 34 -7.29 39.76 -22.72
CA ARG A 34 -7.42 39.74 -21.25
C ARG A 34 -6.56 38.63 -20.67
N ILE A 35 -5.74 38.98 -19.68
CA ILE A 35 -5.01 38.01 -18.87
C ILE A 35 -5.67 38.01 -17.49
N GLU A 36 -6.26 36.88 -17.13
CA GLU A 36 -7.04 36.74 -15.90
C GLU A 36 -6.56 35.52 -15.14
N ALA A 37 -6.48 35.65 -13.82
CA ALA A 37 -6.25 34.54 -12.91
C ALA A 37 -7.50 34.37 -12.06
N TYR A 38 -7.93 33.13 -11.88
CA TYR A 38 -9.10 32.76 -11.11
C TYR A 38 -8.71 31.78 -10.02
N TYR A 39 -9.35 31.89 -8.87
CA TYR A 39 -9.20 30.94 -7.77
C TYR A 39 -10.56 30.66 -7.12
N ARG A 40 -10.68 29.50 -6.47
CA ARG A 40 -11.80 29.16 -5.59
C ARG A 40 -11.29 28.37 -4.40
N VAL A 41 -12.09 28.37 -3.33
CA VAL A 41 -11.77 27.65 -2.10
C VAL A 41 -12.90 26.66 -1.83
N ASN A 42 -12.54 25.40 -1.54
CA ASN A 42 -13.45 24.31 -1.19
C ASN A 42 -14.63 24.17 -2.19
N GLY A 43 -14.33 24.20 -3.49
CA GLY A 43 -15.33 24.03 -4.55
C GLY A 43 -16.31 25.20 -4.72
N GLY A 44 -16.14 26.32 -4.02
CA GLY A 44 -16.99 27.51 -4.15
C GLY A 44 -16.86 28.24 -5.51
N ASP A 45 -17.46 29.42 -5.59
CA ASP A 45 -17.44 30.22 -6.83
C ASP A 45 -16.03 30.69 -7.21
N TRP A 46 -15.75 30.69 -8.52
CA TRP A 46 -14.52 31.26 -9.07
C TRP A 46 -14.46 32.77 -8.82
N LYS A 47 -13.37 33.22 -8.19
CA LYS A 47 -13.06 34.61 -7.90
C LYS A 47 -11.85 35.04 -8.72
N GLN A 48 -11.87 36.27 -9.20
CA GLN A 48 -10.73 36.82 -9.94
C GLN A 48 -9.63 37.26 -8.97
N ALA A 49 -8.40 36.84 -9.24
CA ALA A 49 -7.19 37.32 -8.58
C ALA A 49 -6.58 38.48 -9.37
N TYR A 50 -5.96 39.43 -8.68
CA TYR A 50 -5.32 40.57 -9.33
C TYR A 50 -4.01 40.15 -10.00
N VAL A 51 -3.91 40.39 -11.31
CA VAL A 51 -2.75 40.02 -12.14
C VAL A 51 -1.84 41.23 -12.35
N THR A 52 -0.54 41.04 -12.14
CA THR A 52 0.48 42.06 -12.40
C THR A 52 1.64 41.50 -13.24
N LYS A 53 2.53 42.38 -13.70
CA LYS A 53 3.74 41.99 -14.43
C LYS A 53 4.80 41.48 -13.45
N ALA A 54 5.31 40.27 -13.70
CA ALA A 54 6.41 39.71 -12.94
C ALA A 54 7.76 40.05 -13.59
N ALA A 55 8.80 40.19 -12.77
CA ALA A 55 10.18 40.36 -13.25
C ALA A 55 10.89 39.00 -13.32
N ALA A 56 11.70 38.74 -14.36
CA ALA A 56 12.32 37.43 -14.58
C ALA A 56 13.13 36.88 -13.38
N GLY A 57 13.70 37.77 -12.55
CA GLY A 57 14.44 37.40 -11.34
C GLY A 57 13.57 36.98 -10.14
N GLU A 58 12.27 37.25 -10.15
CA GLU A 58 11.37 36.93 -9.02
C GLU A 58 11.15 35.43 -8.85
N ASN A 59 11.12 34.67 -9.95
CA ASN A 59 11.19 33.22 -9.91
C ASN A 59 11.95 32.68 -11.14
N TRP A 60 13.28 32.71 -11.04
CA TRP A 60 14.17 32.32 -12.13
C TRP A 60 13.98 30.88 -12.59
N SER A 61 13.70 29.95 -11.68
CA SER A 61 13.49 28.53 -12.00
C SER A 61 12.28 28.35 -12.93
N ILE A 62 11.14 28.96 -12.60
CA ILE A 62 9.94 28.93 -13.44
C ILE A 62 10.19 29.65 -14.77
N TYR A 63 10.84 30.81 -14.73
CA TYR A 63 11.14 31.56 -15.94
C TYR A 63 11.98 30.71 -16.91
N GLN A 64 13.03 30.07 -16.41
CA GLN A 64 13.90 29.17 -17.18
C GLN A 64 13.16 27.94 -17.72
N SER A 65 12.37 27.25 -16.88
CA SER A 65 11.64 26.05 -17.30
C SER A 65 10.66 26.33 -18.43
N ILE A 66 10.19 27.58 -18.57
CA ILE A 66 9.26 27.97 -19.61
C ILE A 66 9.98 28.47 -20.86
N ILE A 67 11.01 29.33 -20.75
CA ILE A 67 11.74 29.80 -21.95
C ILE A 67 12.53 28.67 -22.62
N HIS A 68 13.01 27.68 -21.86
CA HIS A 68 13.75 26.53 -22.38
C HIS A 68 12.94 25.67 -23.36
N ARG A 69 11.60 25.81 -23.38
CA ARG A 69 10.72 25.11 -24.30
C ARG A 69 10.86 25.59 -25.75
N PHE A 70 11.32 26.82 -25.99
CA PHE A 70 11.31 27.47 -27.30
C PHE A 70 12.70 27.47 -27.99
N TYR A 71 13.64 26.61 -27.58
CA TYR A 71 15.00 26.59 -28.16
C TYR A 71 15.02 25.87 -29.51
N GLY A 72 15.48 26.57 -30.57
CA GLY A 72 15.90 25.93 -31.83
C GLY A 72 15.60 26.70 -33.11
N GLU A 73 14.57 27.56 -33.13
CA GLU A 73 14.15 28.29 -34.33
C GLU A 73 13.67 29.72 -33.98
N SER A 74 13.80 30.67 -34.93
CA SER A 74 13.32 32.05 -34.76
C SER A 74 11.78 32.06 -34.86
N GLN A 75 11.10 31.88 -33.74
CA GLN A 75 9.66 32.07 -33.63
C GLN A 75 9.39 33.40 -32.90
N ASP A 76 8.68 34.30 -33.56
CA ASP A 76 8.34 35.62 -33.02
C ASP A 76 7.08 35.53 -32.15
N PHE A 77 7.24 35.08 -30.90
CA PHE A 77 6.15 35.14 -29.92
C PHE A 77 6.16 36.44 -29.11
N TYR A 78 4.98 37.00 -28.90
CA TYR A 78 4.74 37.92 -27.80
C TYR A 78 4.68 37.14 -26.49
N VAL A 79 5.58 37.48 -25.57
CA VAL A 79 5.73 36.77 -24.31
C VAL A 79 5.36 37.65 -23.12
N PHE A 80 4.57 37.08 -22.21
CA PHE A 80 4.05 37.79 -21.06
C PHE A 80 4.30 36.98 -19.80
N TYR A 81 5.26 37.45 -19.00
CA TYR A 81 5.49 36.94 -17.65
C TYR A 81 4.65 37.74 -16.64
N ARG A 82 3.87 37.03 -15.84
CA ARG A 82 2.85 37.61 -14.94
C ARG A 82 2.86 36.89 -13.60
N GLU A 83 2.37 37.60 -12.59
CA GLU A 83 2.06 37.02 -11.29
C GLU A 83 0.63 37.35 -10.85
N ALA A 84 0.03 36.46 -10.08
CA ALA A 84 -1.21 36.68 -9.34
C ALA A 84 -1.02 36.26 -7.89
N THR A 85 -1.54 37.06 -6.95
CA THR A 85 -1.50 36.73 -5.52
C THR A 85 -2.86 36.17 -5.10
N LEU A 86 -2.84 34.94 -4.60
CA LEU A 86 -4.02 34.28 -4.05
C LEU A 86 -4.09 34.56 -2.55
N PRO A 87 -5.26 34.92 -2.00
CA PRO A 87 -5.40 35.20 -0.59
C PRO A 87 -5.19 33.93 0.24
N GLY A 88 -4.66 34.10 1.45
CA GLY A 88 -4.53 33.01 2.40
C GLY A 88 -5.88 32.48 2.86
N ALA A 89 -5.91 31.19 3.22
CA ALA A 89 -7.09 30.49 3.70
C ALA A 89 -6.77 29.76 5.03
N PRO A 90 -7.78 29.37 5.83
CA PRO A 90 -7.55 28.62 7.07
C PRO A 90 -7.08 27.17 6.80
N PRO A 91 -6.51 26.46 7.80
CA PRO A 91 -6.20 25.05 7.68
C PRO A 91 -7.41 24.21 7.25
N GLY A 92 -7.17 23.19 6.45
CA GLY A 92 -8.24 22.36 5.88
C GLY A 92 -8.97 23.01 4.71
N SER A 93 -8.30 23.93 4.02
CA SER A 93 -8.81 24.50 2.77
C SER A 93 -8.13 23.85 1.57
N ARG A 94 -8.91 23.47 0.56
CA ARG A 94 -8.45 23.20 -0.81
C ARG A 94 -8.61 24.46 -1.64
N VAL A 95 -7.50 24.96 -2.18
CA VAL A 95 -7.51 26.11 -3.09
C VAL A 95 -7.24 25.60 -4.50
N GLU A 96 -8.17 25.86 -5.41
CA GLU A 96 -8.01 25.60 -6.84
C GLU A 96 -7.79 26.92 -7.57
N PHE A 97 -6.91 26.93 -8.57
CA PHE A 97 -6.67 28.10 -9.40
C PHE A 97 -6.43 27.74 -10.87
N LYS A 98 -6.76 28.69 -11.76
CA LYS A 98 -6.52 28.58 -13.20
C LYS A 98 -6.25 29.95 -13.80
N ILE A 99 -5.61 29.96 -14.96
CA ILE A 99 -5.31 31.16 -15.74
C ILE A 99 -6.14 31.09 -17.02
N ALA A 100 -6.76 32.22 -17.38
CA ALA A 100 -7.45 32.40 -18.65
C ALA A 100 -6.77 33.52 -19.43
N VAL A 101 -6.53 33.26 -20.71
CA VAL A 101 -5.91 34.21 -21.62
C VAL A 101 -6.81 34.36 -22.84
N THR A 102 -7.19 35.60 -23.15
CA THR A 102 -7.84 35.95 -24.40
C THR A 102 -6.85 36.68 -25.30
N ASP A 103 -6.55 36.15 -26.47
CA ASP A 103 -5.65 36.76 -27.46
C ASP A 103 -6.26 38.03 -28.11
N ALA A 104 -5.53 38.67 -29.01
CA ALA A 104 -6.02 39.85 -29.73
C ALA A 104 -7.16 39.55 -30.71
N GLU A 105 -7.31 38.29 -31.14
CA GLU A 105 -8.33 37.81 -32.08
C GLU A 105 -9.63 37.36 -31.38
N GLY A 106 -9.59 37.19 -30.06
CA GLY A 106 -10.71 36.79 -29.21
C GLY A 106 -10.74 35.30 -28.84
N HIS A 107 -9.71 34.51 -29.17
CA HIS A 107 -9.62 33.12 -28.74
C HIS A 107 -9.25 33.05 -27.26
N VAL A 108 -9.85 32.11 -26.53
CA VAL A 108 -9.62 31.93 -25.10
C VAL A 108 -8.91 30.60 -24.84
N SER A 109 -7.79 30.67 -24.12
CA SER A 109 -7.01 29.53 -23.67
C SER A 109 -6.99 29.47 -22.15
N TYR A 110 -7.07 28.26 -21.60
CA TYR A 110 -7.03 28.00 -20.16
C TYR A 110 -5.80 27.17 -19.79
N SER A 111 -5.22 27.46 -18.62
CA SER A 111 -4.27 26.54 -17.98
C SER A 111 -4.99 25.30 -17.43
N PRO A 112 -4.24 24.26 -17.01
CA PRO A 112 -4.74 23.27 -16.05
C PRO A 112 -5.37 23.93 -14.82
N VAL A 113 -6.25 23.19 -14.14
CA VAL A 113 -6.85 23.60 -12.86
C VAL A 113 -5.99 23.06 -11.73
N TYR A 114 -4.98 23.84 -11.34
CA TYR A 114 -4.08 23.46 -10.27
C TYR A 114 -4.79 23.49 -8.91
N SER A 115 -4.35 22.65 -7.99
CA SER A 115 -4.84 22.67 -6.62
C SER A 115 -3.71 22.59 -5.60
N TYR A 116 -3.93 23.16 -4.42
CA TYR A 116 -3.07 23.00 -3.25
C TYR A 116 -3.92 23.07 -1.98
N TYR A 117 -3.33 22.66 -0.86
CA TYR A 117 -4.01 22.55 0.42
C TYR A 117 -3.38 23.50 1.44
N VAL A 118 -4.17 23.94 2.41
CA VAL A 118 -3.66 24.68 3.57
C VAL A 118 -3.53 23.72 4.74
N ALA A 119 -2.30 23.41 5.11
CA ALA A 119 -1.99 22.43 6.15
C ALA A 119 -1.94 23.08 7.55
N ASN A 120 -2.25 22.29 8.58
CA ASN A 120 -2.09 22.69 9.97
C ASN A 120 -0.64 22.45 10.43
N PRO A 121 0.21 23.48 10.57
CA PRO A 121 1.64 23.29 10.85
C PRO A 121 1.91 22.71 12.25
N ASP A 122 0.95 22.85 13.17
CA ASP A 122 1.07 22.40 14.56
C ASP A 122 0.70 20.91 14.74
N GLY A 123 0.14 20.27 13.71
CA GLY A 123 -0.24 18.86 13.74
C GLY A 123 0.92 17.91 13.43
N PRO A 124 0.73 16.59 13.67
CA PRO A 124 1.65 15.55 13.20
C PRO A 124 1.98 15.70 11.71
N ARG A 125 3.20 15.33 11.33
CA ARG A 125 3.71 15.42 9.96
C ARG A 125 3.30 14.19 9.17
N ILE A 126 2.43 14.37 8.18
CA ILE A 126 1.92 13.27 7.34
C ILE A 126 2.42 13.46 5.92
N LEU A 127 3.26 12.53 5.46
CA LEU A 127 3.71 12.52 4.07
C LEU A 127 2.72 11.69 3.26
N ILE A 128 2.21 12.26 2.18
CA ILE A 128 1.29 11.62 1.26
C ILE A 128 2.03 11.46 -0.07
N VAL A 129 2.19 10.22 -0.53
CA VAL A 129 2.66 9.91 -1.87
C VAL A 129 1.42 9.68 -2.71
N ASP A 130 1.06 10.71 -3.50
CA ASP A 130 -0.16 10.72 -4.30
C ASP A 130 0.04 11.53 -5.59
N PRO A 131 0.45 10.87 -6.68
CA PRO A 131 0.62 11.50 -7.98
C PRO A 131 -0.72 11.89 -8.64
N SER A 132 -1.86 11.45 -8.11
CA SER A 132 -3.17 11.78 -8.67
C SER A 132 -3.52 13.26 -8.51
N VAL A 133 -2.98 13.95 -7.49
CA VAL A 133 -3.22 15.39 -7.27
C VAL A 133 -2.73 16.22 -8.45
N GLU A 134 -1.57 15.88 -9.01
CA GLU A 134 -1.05 16.52 -10.22
C GLU A 134 -1.88 16.13 -11.44
N ALA A 135 -2.15 14.84 -11.62
CA ALA A 135 -2.92 14.35 -12.76
C ALA A 135 -4.33 14.95 -12.84
N MET A 136 -5.02 15.10 -11.71
CA MET A 136 -6.36 15.71 -11.64
C MET A 136 -6.36 17.19 -12.03
N ALA A 137 -5.22 17.88 -11.93
CA ALA A 137 -5.11 19.24 -12.45
C ALA A 137 -5.24 19.29 -13.98
N PHE A 138 -4.75 18.25 -14.65
CA PHE A 138 -4.78 18.11 -16.11
C PHE A 138 -6.10 17.51 -16.59
N GLU A 139 -6.61 16.47 -15.92
CA GLU A 139 -7.84 15.77 -16.28
C GLU A 139 -8.99 16.76 -16.50
N LYS A 140 -9.21 17.69 -15.55
CA LYS A 140 -10.27 18.71 -15.58
C LYS A 140 -10.20 19.65 -16.80
N SER A 141 -9.09 19.68 -17.51
CA SER A 141 -8.85 20.54 -18.68
C SER A 141 -8.30 19.78 -19.89
N LEU A 142 -8.26 18.44 -19.84
CA LEU A 142 -7.49 17.61 -20.76
C LEU A 142 -7.90 17.82 -22.22
N GLU A 143 -9.21 17.80 -22.51
CA GLU A 143 -9.72 17.98 -23.87
C GLU A 143 -9.30 19.34 -24.46
N SER A 144 -9.50 20.41 -23.69
CA SER A 144 -9.16 21.77 -24.12
C SER A 144 -7.65 21.94 -24.31
N LEU A 145 -6.86 21.41 -23.38
CA LEU A 145 -5.40 21.44 -23.43
C LEU A 145 -4.88 20.69 -24.65
N MET A 146 -5.35 19.47 -24.89
CA MET A 146 -4.94 18.67 -26.04
C MET A 146 -5.33 19.32 -27.37
N ALA A 147 -6.51 19.93 -27.47
CA ALA A 147 -6.91 20.67 -28.66
C ALA A 147 -5.95 21.84 -28.93
N GLN A 148 -5.60 22.62 -27.89
CA GLN A 148 -4.64 23.72 -28.00
C GLN A 148 -3.25 23.22 -28.43
N PHE A 149 -2.75 22.13 -27.85
CA PHE A 149 -1.43 21.59 -28.19
C PHE A 149 -1.36 21.02 -29.60
N ASN A 150 -2.36 20.26 -30.03
CA ASN A 150 -2.39 19.69 -31.38
C ASN A 150 -2.48 20.79 -32.45
N ALA A 151 -3.28 21.83 -32.19
CA ALA A 151 -3.36 22.99 -33.07
C ALA A 151 -1.99 23.69 -33.16
N SER A 152 -1.38 24.01 -32.02
CA SER A 152 -0.13 24.79 -32.00
C SER A 152 1.09 24.00 -32.50
N ARG A 153 1.18 22.68 -32.29
CA ARG A 153 2.26 21.83 -32.86
C ARG A 153 2.27 21.79 -34.39
N SER A 154 1.13 22.08 -35.03
CA SER A 154 1.04 22.16 -36.48
C SER A 154 1.77 23.38 -37.06
N PHE A 155 2.07 24.38 -36.22
CA PHE A 155 2.65 25.66 -36.62
C PHE A 155 3.96 25.99 -35.90
N TYR A 156 4.20 25.39 -34.73
CA TYR A 156 5.28 25.78 -33.82
C TYR A 156 6.10 24.59 -33.33
N HIS A 157 7.42 24.80 -33.27
CA HIS A 157 8.39 23.86 -32.73
C HIS A 157 8.80 24.28 -31.31
N TYR A 158 8.25 23.62 -30.30
CA TYR A 158 8.63 23.79 -28.89
C TYR A 158 8.62 22.42 -28.17
N ASN A 159 9.31 22.30 -27.03
CA ASN A 159 9.36 21.07 -26.22
C ASN A 159 8.25 21.05 -25.14
N LEU A 160 7.33 20.09 -25.24
CA LEU A 160 6.28 19.80 -24.24
C LEU A 160 6.34 18.36 -23.72
N SER A 161 7.50 17.70 -23.80
CA SER A 161 7.62 16.29 -23.38
C SER A 161 7.17 16.03 -21.93
N ASP A 162 7.40 16.98 -21.03
CA ASP A 162 6.92 16.92 -19.64
C ASP A 162 5.39 16.99 -19.51
N PHE A 163 4.75 17.83 -20.32
CA PHE A 163 3.30 17.90 -20.40
C PHE A 163 2.71 16.61 -21.00
N GLU A 164 3.30 16.13 -22.09
CA GLU A 164 2.89 14.89 -22.77
C GLU A 164 3.00 13.68 -21.84
N ALA A 165 4.04 13.63 -21.00
CA ALA A 165 4.23 12.58 -20.00
C ALA A 165 3.06 12.51 -19.00
N VAL A 166 2.46 13.64 -18.63
CA VAL A 166 1.27 13.67 -17.74
C VAL A 166 -0.02 13.44 -18.53
N ALA A 167 -0.18 14.05 -19.71
CA ALA A 167 -1.44 14.06 -20.44
C ALA A 167 -1.74 12.77 -21.21
N GLU A 168 -0.74 12.14 -21.84
CA GLU A 168 -0.96 10.95 -22.67
C GLU A 168 -1.53 9.75 -21.88
N PRO A 169 -1.05 9.42 -20.67
CA PRO A 169 -1.67 8.37 -19.86
C PRO A 169 -3.16 8.65 -19.57
N LEU A 170 -3.50 9.91 -19.28
CA LEU A 170 -4.89 10.30 -18.97
C LEU A 170 -5.83 10.11 -20.15
N ARG A 171 -5.34 10.20 -21.40
CA ARG A 171 -6.15 9.95 -22.60
C ARG A 171 -6.54 8.48 -22.75
N ALA A 172 -5.74 7.58 -22.21
CA ALA A 172 -6.03 6.15 -22.24
C ALA A 172 -7.01 5.74 -21.13
N LEU A 173 -7.28 6.62 -20.16
CA LEU A 173 -8.15 6.37 -19.03
C LEU A 173 -9.60 6.79 -19.29
N LYS A 174 -10.53 6.16 -18.57
CA LYS A 174 -11.91 6.63 -18.48
C LYS A 174 -12.05 7.63 -17.32
N PRO A 175 -12.93 8.64 -17.43
CA PRO A 175 -13.10 9.64 -16.38
C PRO A 175 -13.46 9.08 -15.01
N TRP A 176 -14.10 7.91 -14.95
CA TRP A 176 -14.50 7.28 -13.68
C TRP A 176 -13.33 6.59 -12.94
N MET A 177 -12.18 6.41 -13.60
CA MET A 177 -11.02 5.69 -13.05
C MET A 177 -10.10 6.57 -12.20
N LEU A 178 -10.33 7.89 -12.21
CA LEU A 178 -9.63 8.85 -11.37
C LEU A 178 -10.66 9.68 -10.62
N SER A 179 -10.43 9.87 -9.33
CA SER A 179 -11.32 10.61 -8.44
C SER A 179 -10.54 11.76 -7.80
N ASP A 180 -11.25 12.84 -7.46
CA ASP A 180 -10.66 13.91 -6.66
C ASP A 180 -10.42 13.39 -5.23
N HIS A 181 -9.20 13.52 -4.73
CA HIS A 181 -8.87 13.19 -3.35
C HIS A 181 -9.04 14.40 -2.41
N HIS A 182 -9.65 14.16 -1.26
CA HIS A 182 -10.10 15.16 -0.29
C HIS A 182 -9.08 15.40 0.84
N TRP A 183 -7.82 15.64 0.48
CA TRP A 183 -6.73 15.85 1.45
C TRP A 183 -6.93 17.08 2.34
N GLU A 184 -7.83 18.00 1.99
CA GLU A 184 -8.24 19.11 2.86
C GLU A 184 -8.77 18.65 4.21
N GLU A 185 -9.45 17.50 4.26
CA GLU A 185 -9.99 16.98 5.52
C GLU A 185 -8.89 16.54 6.48
N LEU A 186 -7.77 16.02 5.96
CA LEU A 186 -6.57 15.74 6.76
C LEU A 186 -5.78 17.01 7.06
N ALA A 187 -5.64 17.93 6.09
CA ALA A 187 -4.90 19.18 6.23
C ALA A 187 -5.45 20.08 7.35
N LYS A 188 -6.72 19.90 7.73
CA LYS A 188 -7.34 20.56 8.89
C LYS A 188 -6.66 20.22 10.21
N TYR A 189 -6.18 18.99 10.36
CA TYR A 189 -5.65 18.45 11.62
C TYR A 189 -4.14 18.28 11.58
N TYR A 190 -3.58 17.98 10.41
CA TYR A 190 -2.20 17.54 10.26
C TYR A 190 -1.37 18.51 9.44
N ASN A 191 -0.06 18.48 9.68
CA ASN A 191 0.93 19.09 8.81
C ASN A 191 1.17 18.11 7.65
N ILE A 192 0.39 18.25 6.58
CA ILE A 192 0.52 17.34 5.43
C ILE A 192 1.56 17.87 4.44
N ARG A 193 2.15 16.96 3.67
CA ARG A 193 2.89 17.26 2.44
C ARG A 193 2.56 16.19 1.42
N ILE A 194 2.26 16.59 0.19
CA ILE A 194 1.94 15.67 -0.90
C ILE A 194 3.09 15.68 -1.90
N VAL A 195 3.55 14.51 -2.32
CA VAL A 195 4.67 14.36 -3.25
C VAL A 195 4.40 13.27 -4.28
N SER A 196 5.14 13.33 -5.39
CA SER A 196 5.20 12.23 -6.36
C SER A 196 6.13 11.10 -5.87
N PRO A 197 6.00 9.88 -6.40
CA PRO A 197 6.85 8.73 -6.06
C PRO A 197 8.35 9.02 -6.02
N ASP A 198 8.87 9.70 -7.05
CA ASP A 198 10.30 10.02 -7.23
C ASP A 198 10.85 11.00 -6.18
N GLU A 199 9.96 11.71 -5.49
CA GLU A 199 10.31 12.63 -4.41
C GLU A 199 10.31 11.96 -3.03
N LEU A 200 9.83 10.72 -2.90
CA LEU A 200 9.62 10.02 -1.62
C LEU A 200 10.88 10.06 -0.75
N VAL A 201 12.02 9.59 -1.27
CA VAL A 201 13.26 9.47 -0.47
C VAL A 201 13.73 10.83 0.06
N ASN A 202 13.66 11.86 -0.78
CA ASN A 202 14.02 13.23 -0.39
C ASN A 202 13.02 13.80 0.63
N ALA A 203 11.74 13.47 0.50
CA ALA A 203 10.70 13.90 1.41
C ALA A 203 10.83 13.22 2.78
N LEU A 204 11.15 11.92 2.86
CA LEU A 204 11.42 11.21 4.12
C LEU A 204 12.53 11.93 4.91
N GLN A 205 13.61 12.33 4.24
CA GLN A 205 14.75 13.00 4.89
C GLN A 205 14.44 14.44 5.31
N SER A 206 13.80 15.21 4.43
CA SER A 206 13.60 16.66 4.63
C SER A 206 12.36 17.00 5.45
N PHE A 207 11.31 16.18 5.37
CA PHE A 207 10.05 16.38 6.09
C PHE A 207 10.01 15.58 7.39
N GLN A 208 10.66 14.41 7.42
CA GLN A 208 10.67 13.46 8.54
C GLN A 208 9.25 13.17 9.07
N PRO A 209 8.38 12.59 8.25
CA PRO A 209 6.99 12.33 8.63
C PRO A 209 6.85 11.39 9.84
N ASP A 210 5.80 11.62 10.62
CA ASP A 210 5.32 10.72 11.67
C ASP A 210 4.47 9.58 11.08
N ALA A 211 3.89 9.78 9.89
CA ALA A 211 3.28 8.71 9.09
C ALA A 211 3.36 8.98 7.59
N VAL A 212 3.39 7.91 6.80
CA VAL A 212 3.39 7.91 5.33
C VAL A 212 2.11 7.28 4.81
N ILE A 213 1.43 7.96 3.88
CA ILE A 213 0.28 7.44 3.14
C ILE A 213 0.72 7.20 1.69
N LEU A 214 0.60 5.96 1.21
CA LEU A 214 0.76 5.61 -0.20
C LEU A 214 -0.64 5.48 -0.83
N SER A 215 -1.01 6.46 -1.64
CA SER A 215 -2.36 6.57 -2.18
C SER A 215 -2.40 6.26 -3.68
N ASN A 216 -3.24 5.29 -4.03
CA ASN A 216 -3.61 4.94 -5.40
C ASN A 216 -2.45 4.87 -6.41
N LEU A 217 -1.34 4.22 -6.05
CA LEU A 217 -0.14 4.08 -6.91
C LEU A 217 -0.30 2.99 -7.97
N TRP A 218 -1.36 3.07 -8.78
CA TRP A 218 -1.74 2.01 -9.72
C TRP A 218 -1.38 2.29 -11.18
N LEU A 219 -0.94 3.49 -11.56
CA LEU A 219 -0.38 3.68 -12.90
C LEU A 219 1.10 3.25 -12.94
N PRO A 220 1.63 2.78 -14.09
CA PRO A 220 2.99 2.27 -14.18
C PRO A 220 4.07 3.26 -13.69
N ASP A 221 3.95 4.53 -14.06
CA ASP A 221 4.89 5.58 -13.64
C ASP A 221 4.60 6.13 -12.23
N TRP A 222 3.54 5.62 -11.58
CA TRP A 222 3.19 5.96 -10.20
C TRP A 222 3.73 4.96 -9.19
N GLY A 223 4.27 3.83 -9.64
CA GLY A 223 4.82 2.82 -8.76
C GLY A 223 6.11 3.26 -8.06
N LEU A 224 6.35 2.72 -6.87
CA LEU A 224 7.63 2.81 -6.19
C LEU A 224 8.58 1.73 -6.73
N SER A 225 9.82 2.13 -6.98
CA SER A 225 10.94 1.22 -7.23
C SER A 225 11.31 0.42 -5.98
N GLY A 226 12.08 -0.66 -6.17
CA GLY A 226 12.57 -1.47 -5.05
C GLY A 226 13.50 -0.69 -4.11
N GLU A 227 14.23 0.30 -4.62
CA GLU A 227 15.08 1.19 -3.81
C GLU A 227 14.25 2.12 -2.93
N GLU A 228 13.18 2.70 -3.48
CA GLU A 228 12.23 3.55 -2.73
C GLU A 228 11.48 2.77 -1.66
N ILE A 229 11.03 1.54 -1.97
CA ILE A 229 10.39 0.66 -0.98
C ILE A 229 11.37 0.30 0.15
N SER A 230 12.64 0.02 -0.16
CA SER A 230 13.65 -0.29 0.85
C SER A 230 13.95 0.94 1.73
N ALA A 231 14.06 2.12 1.13
CA ALA A 231 14.25 3.37 1.87
C ALA A 231 13.06 3.69 2.80
N LEU A 232 11.84 3.40 2.34
CA LEU A 232 10.63 3.50 3.16
C LEU A 232 10.68 2.51 4.33
N GLU A 233 11.03 1.24 4.08
CA GLU A 233 11.16 0.23 5.13
C GLU A 233 12.15 0.64 6.23
N ASP A 234 13.35 1.07 5.82
CA ASP A 234 14.40 1.53 6.74
C ASP A 234 13.92 2.74 7.57
N TYR A 235 13.22 3.68 6.94
CA TYR A 235 12.65 4.83 7.63
C TYR A 235 11.62 4.40 8.68
N LEU A 236 10.63 3.58 8.28
CA LEU A 236 9.54 3.13 9.18
C LEU A 236 10.11 2.38 10.40
N LYS A 237 11.08 1.48 10.18
CA LYS A 237 11.75 0.73 11.27
C LYS A 237 12.58 1.63 12.17
N GLY A 238 13.31 2.59 11.59
CA GLY A 238 14.22 3.46 12.34
C GLY A 238 13.52 4.56 13.14
N THR A 239 12.32 4.98 12.71
CA THR A 239 11.60 6.09 13.36
C THR A 239 10.27 5.69 14.00
N HIS A 240 9.83 4.44 13.82
CA HIS A 240 8.51 3.96 14.20
C HIS A 240 7.35 4.73 13.52
N ALA A 241 7.61 5.37 12.38
CA ALA A 241 6.58 6.11 11.65
C ALA A 241 5.50 5.16 11.13
N GLY A 242 4.26 5.64 11.11
CA GLY A 242 3.11 4.88 10.62
C GLY A 242 3.11 4.70 9.09
N LEU A 243 2.50 3.62 8.60
CA LEU A 243 2.26 3.40 7.17
C LEU A 243 0.77 3.17 6.90
N ILE A 244 0.21 3.86 5.91
CA ILE A 244 -1.12 3.59 5.37
C ILE A 244 -0.98 3.40 3.86
N VAL A 245 -1.54 2.31 3.34
CA VAL A 245 -1.58 2.01 1.91
C VAL A 245 -3.04 1.88 1.51
N THR A 246 -3.52 2.72 0.58
CA THR A 246 -4.91 2.70 0.12
C THR A 246 -5.09 1.86 -1.15
N ALA A 247 -6.33 1.81 -1.65
CA ALA A 247 -6.72 1.03 -2.81
C ALA A 247 -5.87 1.35 -4.05
N GLY A 248 -5.81 0.39 -4.99
CA GLY A 248 -5.04 0.53 -6.24
C GLY A 248 -3.52 0.42 -6.07
N THR A 249 -2.93 0.84 -4.95
CA THR A 249 -1.47 0.78 -4.75
C THR A 249 -0.91 -0.63 -4.87
N LEU A 250 -1.65 -1.68 -4.49
CA LEU A 250 -1.20 -3.07 -4.67
C LEU A 250 -1.61 -3.71 -6.01
N PHE A 251 -2.12 -2.93 -6.97
CA PHE A 251 -2.57 -3.45 -8.26
C PHE A 251 -1.40 -3.97 -9.10
N ASP A 252 -1.32 -5.30 -9.26
CA ASP A 252 -0.15 -5.97 -9.85
C ASP A 252 -0.15 -6.03 -11.37
N ALA A 253 -1.26 -5.70 -12.05
CA ALA A 253 -1.28 -5.65 -13.51
C ALA A 253 -0.45 -4.49 -14.09
N THR A 254 -0.25 -3.44 -13.30
CA THR A 254 0.55 -2.26 -13.65
C THR A 254 1.82 -2.18 -12.82
N ASN A 255 1.76 -2.50 -11.52
CA ASN A 255 2.86 -2.36 -10.57
C ASN A 255 3.18 -3.68 -9.84
N SER A 256 3.51 -4.73 -10.60
CA SER A 256 3.80 -6.06 -10.04
C SER A 256 4.95 -6.06 -9.01
N GLY A 257 5.89 -5.11 -9.10
CA GLY A 257 6.98 -4.93 -8.15
C GLY A 257 6.52 -4.65 -6.71
N HIS A 258 5.33 -4.06 -6.53
CA HIS A 258 4.80 -3.76 -5.19
C HIS A 258 4.46 -5.02 -4.38
N LEU A 259 4.23 -6.16 -5.03
CA LEU A 259 3.99 -7.43 -4.34
C LEU A 259 5.27 -8.10 -3.82
N GLY A 260 6.45 -7.59 -4.20
CA GLY A 260 7.72 -8.24 -3.92
C GLY A 260 7.88 -9.58 -4.62
N GLY A 261 8.81 -10.40 -4.15
CA GLY A 261 9.15 -11.67 -4.80
C GLY A 261 9.65 -12.73 -3.84
N ILE A 262 9.46 -13.99 -4.22
CA ILE A 262 9.80 -15.16 -3.38
C ILE A 262 11.30 -15.32 -3.10
N ASN A 263 12.13 -14.62 -3.88
CA ASN A 263 13.57 -14.53 -3.70
C ASN A 263 13.99 -13.45 -2.68
N GLY A 264 13.03 -12.75 -2.08
CA GLY A 264 13.25 -11.70 -1.09
C GLY A 264 13.52 -10.31 -1.69
N SER A 265 12.99 -10.02 -2.88
CA SER A 265 12.94 -8.65 -3.39
C SER A 265 11.95 -7.83 -2.56
N ALA A 266 12.31 -6.57 -2.26
CA ALA A 266 11.48 -5.66 -1.48
C ALA A 266 10.08 -5.49 -2.12
N GLY A 267 9.07 -5.35 -1.27
CA GLY A 267 7.67 -5.20 -1.68
C GLY A 267 6.83 -4.62 -0.55
N LEU A 268 5.76 -3.90 -0.90
CA LEU A 268 4.84 -3.28 0.05
C LEU A 268 4.04 -4.33 0.83
N THR A 269 3.79 -5.50 0.24
CA THR A 269 3.14 -6.63 0.93
C THR A 269 3.90 -7.05 2.18
N GLY A 270 5.23 -7.08 2.12
CA GLY A 270 6.09 -7.36 3.27
C GLY A 270 5.95 -6.32 4.36
N LEU A 271 5.78 -5.04 4.03
CA LEU A 271 5.57 -3.96 5.02
C LEU A 271 4.19 -4.04 5.68
N LEU A 272 3.20 -4.55 4.95
CA LEU A 272 1.81 -4.67 5.38
C LEU A 272 1.48 -6.02 6.04
N GLY A 273 2.44 -6.95 6.13
CA GLY A 273 2.21 -8.32 6.61
C GLY A 273 1.29 -9.15 5.71
N LEU A 274 1.28 -8.84 4.41
CA LEU A 274 0.53 -9.51 3.36
C LEU A 274 1.43 -10.40 2.49
N ASP A 275 2.46 -11.00 3.08
CA ASP A 275 3.44 -11.88 2.39
C ASP A 275 2.76 -13.00 1.56
N SER A 276 1.56 -13.45 1.95
CA SER A 276 0.75 -14.41 1.20
C SER A 276 0.44 -13.97 -0.25
N LEU A 277 0.37 -12.66 -0.51
CA LEU A 277 0.19 -12.12 -1.87
C LEU A 277 1.44 -12.28 -2.74
N THR A 278 2.63 -12.32 -2.15
CA THR A 278 3.89 -12.62 -2.86
C THR A 278 3.89 -14.07 -3.38
N ILE A 279 3.30 -15.00 -2.62
CA ILE A 279 3.10 -16.39 -3.07
C ILE A 279 2.07 -16.43 -4.21
N ALA A 280 0.93 -15.75 -4.07
CA ALA A 280 -0.09 -15.66 -5.12
C ALA A 280 0.52 -15.20 -6.45
N ASN A 281 1.35 -14.16 -6.41
CA ASN A 281 2.01 -13.61 -7.61
C ASN A 281 2.91 -14.65 -8.29
N SER A 282 3.63 -15.47 -7.51
CA SER A 282 4.54 -16.48 -8.04
C SER A 282 3.79 -17.66 -8.68
N LEU A 283 2.65 -18.04 -8.12
CA LEU A 283 1.81 -19.12 -8.64
C LEU A 283 1.19 -18.80 -10.01
N LYS A 284 1.06 -17.51 -10.37
CA LYS A 284 0.56 -17.07 -11.68
C LYS A 284 1.32 -17.71 -12.84
N GLY A 285 2.65 -17.70 -12.75
CA GLY A 285 3.51 -18.27 -13.78
C GLY A 285 3.42 -19.79 -13.84
N SER A 286 3.30 -20.45 -12.69
CA SER A 286 3.33 -21.90 -12.59
C SER A 286 2.05 -22.58 -13.09
N PHE A 287 0.88 -21.96 -12.92
CA PHE A 287 -0.42 -22.52 -13.33
C PHE A 287 -1.00 -21.89 -14.61
N ASN A 288 -0.17 -21.21 -15.41
CA ASN A 288 -0.62 -20.52 -16.63
C ASN A 288 -1.76 -19.50 -16.38
N LEU A 289 -1.79 -18.91 -15.18
CA LEU A 289 -2.70 -17.84 -14.77
C LEU A 289 -2.04 -16.47 -14.95
N SER A 290 -1.15 -16.34 -15.94
CA SER A 290 -0.36 -15.12 -16.20
C SER A 290 -1.23 -13.90 -16.48
N ASN A 291 -2.43 -14.10 -17.02
CA ASN A 291 -3.40 -13.05 -17.29
C ASN A 291 -4.30 -12.73 -16.06
N ALA A 292 -4.20 -13.43 -14.94
CA ALA A 292 -4.95 -13.09 -13.73
C ALA A 292 -4.18 -12.04 -12.91
N SER A 293 -4.85 -11.05 -12.34
CA SER A 293 -4.24 -10.15 -11.34
C SER A 293 -4.41 -10.75 -9.94
N VAL A 294 -3.41 -10.59 -9.07
CA VAL A 294 -3.54 -10.92 -7.64
C VAL A 294 -4.51 -9.96 -6.97
N MET A 295 -4.31 -8.66 -7.23
CA MET A 295 -5.12 -7.58 -6.69
C MET A 295 -5.93 -6.93 -7.80
N LEU A 296 -7.15 -6.52 -7.52
CA LEU A 296 -8.06 -5.97 -8.52
C LEU A 296 -8.82 -4.78 -7.94
N PRO A 297 -8.49 -3.53 -8.32
CA PRO A 297 -9.16 -2.34 -7.83
C PRO A 297 -10.54 -2.15 -8.48
N PHE A 298 -11.23 -1.08 -8.09
CA PHE A 298 -12.48 -0.63 -8.71
C PHE A 298 -13.70 -1.56 -8.54
N VAL A 299 -13.67 -2.44 -7.55
CA VAL A 299 -14.79 -3.32 -7.20
C VAL A 299 -15.66 -2.65 -6.16
N ASN A 300 -16.91 -2.35 -6.49
CA ASN A 300 -17.91 -1.90 -5.51
C ASN A 300 -19.13 -2.82 -5.59
N THR A 301 -19.39 -3.56 -4.51
CA THR A 301 -20.51 -4.49 -4.39
C THR A 301 -21.73 -3.87 -3.72
N GLY A 302 -21.63 -2.62 -3.25
CA GLY A 302 -22.70 -1.85 -2.63
C GLY A 302 -22.97 -2.18 -1.16
N TYR A 303 -22.11 -2.96 -0.50
CA TYR A 303 -22.26 -3.28 0.92
C TYR A 303 -21.58 -2.24 1.81
N SER A 304 -22.20 -1.96 2.95
CA SER A 304 -21.68 -1.07 3.97
C SER A 304 -20.44 -1.66 4.65
N LEU A 305 -19.53 -0.80 5.11
CA LEU A 305 -18.33 -1.17 5.84
C LEU A 305 -18.66 -1.29 7.34
N VAL A 306 -18.39 -2.46 7.90
CA VAL A 306 -18.51 -2.77 9.32
C VAL A 306 -17.17 -2.49 10.00
N LEU A 307 -17.18 -1.63 11.01
CA LEU A 307 -16.00 -1.24 11.78
C LEU A 307 -15.85 -2.15 13.01
N SER A 308 -14.63 -2.64 13.24
CA SER A 308 -14.29 -3.41 14.44
C SER A 308 -14.23 -2.51 15.67
N LYS A 309 -14.55 -3.07 16.84
CA LYS A 309 -14.25 -2.44 18.14
C LYS A 309 -12.82 -2.71 18.60
N GLU A 310 -12.16 -3.67 17.97
CA GLU A 310 -10.75 -3.96 18.16
C GLU A 310 -9.97 -3.05 17.20
N GLY A 311 -9.31 -2.03 17.75
CA GLY A 311 -8.56 -1.04 16.99
C GLY A 311 -9.01 0.40 17.25
N PRO A 312 -8.86 1.31 16.27
CA PRO A 312 -9.11 2.74 16.50
C PRO A 312 -10.57 3.14 16.51
N PHE A 313 -11.47 2.30 16.01
CA PHE A 313 -12.87 2.64 15.82
C PHE A 313 -13.72 2.32 17.06
N SER A 314 -14.85 3.00 17.20
CA SER A 314 -15.87 2.68 18.21
C SER A 314 -16.79 1.49 17.83
N GLY A 315 -16.50 0.84 16.71
CA GLY A 315 -17.40 -0.05 15.99
C GLY A 315 -18.56 0.69 15.30
N GLY A 316 -19.36 -0.05 14.54
CA GLY A 316 -20.53 0.48 13.81
C GLY A 316 -20.51 0.07 12.35
N THR A 317 -21.38 0.69 11.55
CA THR A 317 -21.48 0.47 10.11
C THR A 317 -21.55 1.81 9.41
N ILE A 318 -20.83 1.95 8.30
CA ILE A 318 -20.85 3.14 7.45
C ILE A 318 -21.19 2.73 6.01
N ASP A 319 -22.01 3.52 5.34
CA ASP A 319 -22.26 3.33 3.92
C ASP A 319 -21.06 3.88 3.14
N VAL A 320 -20.38 3.01 2.40
CA VAL A 320 -19.22 3.40 1.60
C VAL A 320 -19.61 3.55 0.14
N THR A 321 -19.22 4.68 -0.43
CA THR A 321 -19.39 4.97 -1.85
C THR A 321 -18.10 4.78 -2.65
N ALA A 322 -16.99 4.57 -1.94
CA ALA A 322 -15.67 4.32 -2.51
C ALA A 322 -15.56 2.98 -3.24
N TYR A 323 -14.61 2.94 -4.18
CA TYR A 323 -14.20 1.71 -4.84
C TYR A 323 -13.28 0.87 -3.95
N SER A 324 -13.38 -0.46 -4.05
CA SER A 324 -12.52 -1.38 -3.29
C SER A 324 -11.64 -2.27 -4.18
N THR A 325 -10.57 -2.80 -3.57
CA THR A 325 -9.62 -3.75 -4.16
C THR A 325 -9.87 -5.13 -3.57
N VAL A 326 -9.95 -6.15 -4.42
CA VAL A 326 -10.04 -7.56 -4.02
C VAL A 326 -8.72 -8.28 -4.29
N GLY A 327 -8.48 -9.42 -3.64
CA GLY A 327 -7.25 -10.20 -3.72
C GLY A 327 -6.65 -10.51 -2.35
N TRP A 328 -6.83 -9.61 -1.38
CA TRP A 328 -6.35 -9.74 -0.01
C TRP A 328 -7.06 -10.85 0.79
N GLN A 329 -8.20 -11.37 0.29
CA GLN A 329 -9.06 -12.33 0.98
C GLN A 329 -8.41 -13.69 1.29
N CYS A 330 -7.17 -13.94 0.86
CA CYS A 330 -6.40 -15.12 1.27
C CYS A 330 -6.18 -15.20 2.81
N VAL A 331 -6.34 -14.08 3.53
CA VAL A 331 -6.26 -14.00 4.98
C VAL A 331 -7.56 -14.42 5.70
N LEU A 332 -8.67 -14.55 4.97
CA LEU A 332 -9.99 -14.85 5.54
C LEU A 332 -10.15 -16.35 5.87
N SER A 333 -11.10 -16.66 6.76
CA SER A 333 -11.54 -18.05 6.96
C SER A 333 -12.21 -18.61 5.69
N PRO A 334 -12.24 -19.95 5.49
CA PRO A 334 -12.85 -20.53 4.29
C PRO A 334 -14.31 -20.12 4.06
N VAL A 335 -15.08 -19.91 5.13
CA VAL A 335 -16.48 -19.49 5.05
C VAL A 335 -16.58 -18.04 4.53
N GLN A 336 -15.82 -17.12 5.13
CA GLN A 336 -15.80 -15.71 4.75
C GLN A 336 -15.25 -15.53 3.33
N PHE A 337 -14.18 -16.24 2.99
CA PHE A 337 -13.64 -16.29 1.62
C PHE A 337 -14.70 -16.73 0.61
N GLY A 338 -15.47 -17.78 0.93
CA GLY A 338 -16.56 -18.26 0.08
C GLY A 338 -17.68 -17.22 -0.13
N ILE A 339 -17.96 -16.39 0.87
CA ILE A 339 -18.93 -15.27 0.76
C ILE A 339 -18.38 -14.20 -0.19
N ALA A 340 -17.15 -13.74 0.05
CA ALA A 340 -16.47 -12.74 -0.79
C ALA A 340 -16.44 -13.16 -2.25
N ARG A 341 -15.96 -14.39 -2.52
CA ARG A 341 -15.82 -14.92 -3.88
C ARG A 341 -17.15 -14.90 -4.64
N ARG A 342 -18.25 -15.36 -4.01
CA ARG A 342 -19.58 -15.35 -4.63
C ARG A 342 -20.09 -13.93 -4.87
N SER A 343 -19.90 -13.04 -3.92
CA SER A 343 -20.39 -11.65 -4.03
C SER A 343 -19.67 -10.90 -5.14
N VAL A 344 -18.34 -10.94 -5.14
CA VAL A 344 -17.48 -10.28 -6.12
C VAL A 344 -17.70 -10.83 -7.52
N SER A 345 -17.74 -12.15 -7.69
CA SER A 345 -18.00 -12.77 -9.00
C SER A 345 -19.35 -12.32 -9.59
N ARG A 346 -20.39 -12.21 -8.76
CA ARG A 346 -21.72 -11.74 -9.20
C ARG A 346 -21.71 -10.26 -9.56
N SER A 347 -21.17 -9.40 -8.68
CA SER A 347 -21.06 -7.96 -8.92
C SER A 347 -20.33 -7.65 -10.22
N ILE A 348 -19.26 -8.39 -10.50
CA ILE A 348 -18.43 -8.20 -11.69
C ILE A 348 -19.12 -8.69 -12.96
N ALA A 349 -19.83 -9.83 -12.92
CA ALA A 349 -20.60 -10.33 -14.06
C ALA A 349 -21.69 -9.34 -14.51
N GLU A 350 -22.16 -8.48 -13.60
CA GLU A 350 -23.21 -7.49 -13.84
C GLU A 350 -22.65 -6.10 -14.19
N ASN A 351 -21.33 -5.87 -14.10
CA ASN A 351 -20.72 -4.55 -14.23
C ASN A 351 -19.92 -4.38 -15.54
N SER A 352 -20.48 -3.61 -16.49
CA SER A 352 -19.85 -3.35 -17.79
C SER A 352 -18.58 -2.48 -17.71
N ARG A 353 -18.37 -1.70 -16.63
CA ARG A 353 -17.17 -0.84 -16.48
C ARG A 353 -15.87 -1.64 -16.42
N MET A 354 -15.95 -2.91 -16.02
CA MET A 354 -14.77 -3.76 -15.89
C MET A 354 -14.10 -4.08 -17.22
N LEU A 355 -14.87 -4.13 -18.32
CA LEU A 355 -14.30 -4.28 -19.66
C LEU A 355 -13.52 -3.03 -20.08
N GLU A 356 -14.02 -1.85 -19.70
CA GLU A 356 -13.35 -0.58 -19.98
C GLU A 356 -12.02 -0.45 -19.22
N LEU A 357 -11.96 -0.94 -17.97
CA LEU A 357 -10.73 -1.00 -17.19
C LEU A 357 -9.69 -1.88 -17.91
N VAL A 358 -10.06 -3.10 -18.32
CA VAL A 358 -9.13 -4.00 -19.03
C VAL A 358 -8.58 -3.36 -20.29
N GLU A 359 -9.43 -2.70 -21.09
CA GLU A 359 -9.01 -2.00 -22.29
C GLU A 359 -8.06 -0.84 -21.97
N SER A 360 -8.38 -0.04 -20.95
CA SER A 360 -7.57 1.12 -20.53
C SER A 360 -6.18 0.67 -20.05
N ILE A 361 -6.11 -0.38 -19.22
CA ILE A 361 -4.83 -0.94 -18.77
C ILE A 361 -4.05 -1.52 -19.94
N LYS A 362 -4.68 -2.26 -20.86
CA LYS A 362 -4.01 -2.76 -22.05
C LYS A 362 -3.43 -1.64 -22.91
N ASN A 363 -4.15 -0.52 -23.06
CA ASN A 363 -3.67 0.63 -23.82
C ASN A 363 -2.49 1.33 -23.12
N LEU A 364 -2.47 1.33 -21.78
CA LEU A 364 -1.40 1.93 -20.99
C LEU A 364 -0.13 1.07 -20.94
N THR A 365 -0.26 -0.23 -20.68
CA THR A 365 0.87 -1.11 -20.36
C THR A 365 1.23 -2.08 -21.48
N GLY A 366 0.33 -2.26 -22.46
CA GLY A 366 0.38 -3.39 -23.39
C GLY A 366 0.02 -4.74 -22.76
N VAL A 367 -0.17 -4.80 -21.43
CA VAL A 367 -0.48 -6.03 -20.70
C VAL A 367 -1.96 -6.33 -20.84
N GLN A 368 -2.27 -7.52 -21.37
CA GLN A 368 -3.63 -8.03 -21.38
C GLN A 368 -3.87 -8.87 -20.13
N PHE A 369 -4.81 -8.46 -19.29
CA PHE A 369 -5.24 -9.25 -18.15
C PHE A 369 -6.74 -9.63 -18.29
N ASN A 370 -7.13 -10.73 -17.65
CA ASN A 370 -8.46 -11.28 -17.64
C ASN A 370 -9.14 -10.94 -16.31
N PHE A 371 -10.03 -9.95 -16.37
CA PHE A 371 -10.75 -9.47 -15.20
C PHE A 371 -11.64 -10.56 -14.60
N SER A 372 -12.38 -11.33 -15.42
CA SER A 372 -13.26 -12.40 -14.94
C SER A 372 -12.48 -13.52 -14.23
N LEU A 373 -11.28 -13.84 -14.71
CA LEU A 373 -10.39 -14.80 -14.05
C LEU A 373 -9.81 -14.26 -12.74
N SER A 374 -9.52 -12.96 -12.67
CA SER A 374 -9.07 -12.31 -11.44
C SER A 374 -10.21 -12.26 -10.39
N ALA A 375 -11.41 -11.96 -10.86
CA ALA A 375 -12.65 -11.88 -10.09
C ALA A 375 -13.12 -13.21 -9.50
N SER A 376 -12.72 -14.35 -10.10
CA SER A 376 -13.00 -15.67 -9.53
C SER A 376 -12.17 -15.93 -8.26
N MET A 377 -11.19 -15.06 -7.95
CA MET A 377 -10.28 -15.19 -6.81
C MET A 377 -9.54 -16.53 -6.80
N GLU A 378 -9.18 -17.06 -7.97
CA GLU A 378 -8.49 -18.35 -8.03
C GLU A 378 -7.11 -18.29 -7.37
N LEU A 379 -6.33 -17.22 -7.60
CA LEU A 379 -5.03 -17.06 -6.96
C LEU A 379 -5.12 -16.99 -5.42
N PRO A 380 -6.01 -16.17 -4.82
CA PRO A 380 -6.29 -16.26 -3.38
C PRO A 380 -6.73 -17.65 -2.92
N ASN A 381 -7.51 -18.37 -3.71
CA ASN A 381 -7.95 -19.73 -3.40
C ASN A 381 -6.77 -20.72 -3.35
N LEU A 382 -5.83 -20.63 -4.30
CA LEU A 382 -4.61 -21.44 -4.32
C LEU A 382 -3.73 -21.20 -3.09
N VAL A 383 -3.55 -19.93 -2.71
CA VAL A 383 -2.85 -19.59 -1.46
C VAL A 383 -3.65 -20.07 -0.25
N ALA A 384 -4.98 -20.03 -0.32
CA ALA A 384 -5.83 -20.56 0.73
C ALA A 384 -5.59 -22.07 0.94
N SER A 385 -5.39 -22.84 -0.12
CA SER A 385 -5.23 -24.30 -0.07
C SER A 385 -3.79 -24.80 -0.01
N MET A 386 -2.78 -23.91 0.01
CA MET A 386 -1.37 -24.31 -0.04
C MET A 386 -0.92 -25.10 1.18
N GLU A 387 0.01 -26.02 0.98
CA GLU A 387 0.78 -26.68 2.03
C GLU A 387 2.17 -26.05 2.16
N VAL A 388 2.55 -25.69 3.38
CA VAL A 388 3.91 -25.18 3.67
C VAL A 388 4.82 -26.35 4.05
N THR A 389 5.75 -26.69 3.17
CA THR A 389 6.73 -27.76 3.39
C THR A 389 7.94 -27.24 4.18
N ASP A 390 8.94 -28.09 4.40
CA ASP A 390 10.17 -27.64 5.06
C ASP A 390 11.06 -26.78 4.17
N ASP A 391 10.95 -26.92 2.85
CA ASP A 391 11.83 -26.28 1.87
C ASP A 391 11.09 -25.30 0.93
N GLY A 392 9.76 -25.21 1.02
CA GLY A 392 8.96 -24.39 0.14
C GLY A 392 7.46 -24.42 0.41
N VAL A 393 6.70 -24.13 -0.64
CA VAL A 393 5.23 -24.15 -0.64
C VAL A 393 4.76 -25.07 -1.76
N ALA A 394 3.94 -26.05 -1.41
CA ALA A 394 3.32 -26.98 -2.35
C ALA A 394 1.85 -26.61 -2.57
N VAL A 395 1.42 -26.64 -3.83
CA VAL A 395 0.04 -26.36 -4.24
C VAL A 395 -0.39 -27.39 -5.27
N ASN A 396 -1.54 -28.01 -5.05
CA ASN A 396 -2.23 -28.82 -6.05
C ASN A 396 -3.37 -28.00 -6.66
N HIS A 397 -3.45 -27.95 -7.98
CA HIS A 397 -4.57 -27.34 -8.70
C HIS A 397 -4.88 -28.16 -9.95
N ASP A 398 -6.14 -28.58 -10.10
CA ASP A 398 -6.62 -29.37 -11.25
C ASP A 398 -5.77 -30.60 -11.59
N GLY A 399 -5.17 -31.23 -10.57
CA GLY A 399 -4.31 -32.41 -10.71
C GLY A 399 -2.85 -32.11 -11.06
N GLU A 400 -2.47 -30.83 -11.18
CA GLU A 400 -1.07 -30.39 -11.29
C GLU A 400 -0.51 -30.03 -9.91
N ASP A 401 0.64 -30.59 -9.58
CA ASP A 401 1.40 -30.29 -8.36
C ASP A 401 2.55 -29.33 -8.67
N VAL A 402 2.56 -28.19 -7.99
CA VAL A 402 3.65 -27.20 -8.07
C VAL A 402 4.28 -27.04 -6.71
N GLU A 403 5.60 -27.14 -6.65
CA GLU A 403 6.39 -26.78 -5.47
C GLU A 403 7.22 -25.51 -5.77
N LEU A 404 6.99 -24.47 -4.97
CA LEU A 404 7.74 -23.23 -5.02
C LEU A 404 8.84 -23.24 -3.97
N SER A 405 10.09 -23.10 -4.40
CA SER A 405 11.19 -22.84 -3.48
C SER A 405 11.17 -21.38 -3.05
N VAL A 406 11.11 -21.14 -1.74
CA VAL A 406 10.93 -19.81 -1.15
C VAL A 406 12.13 -19.47 -0.28
N LYS A 407 12.62 -18.22 -0.34
CA LYS A 407 13.68 -17.75 0.55
C LYS A 407 13.29 -18.01 2.02
N ARG A 408 14.23 -18.52 2.80
CA ARG A 408 13.95 -19.06 4.15
C ARG A 408 13.19 -18.10 5.07
N GLY A 409 13.54 -16.81 5.08
CA GLY A 409 12.82 -15.81 5.88
C GLY A 409 11.34 -15.69 5.53
N LEU A 410 11.04 -15.60 4.23
CA LEU A 410 9.67 -15.56 3.73
C LEU A 410 8.92 -16.87 4.01
N LEU A 411 9.59 -18.02 3.87
CA LEU A 411 8.98 -19.33 4.13
C LEU A 411 8.45 -19.44 5.58
N GLU A 412 9.23 -19.01 6.57
CA GLU A 412 8.80 -19.08 7.96
C GLU A 412 7.68 -18.09 8.29
N ARG A 413 7.69 -16.89 7.70
CA ARG A 413 6.56 -15.95 7.80
C ARG A 413 5.29 -16.53 7.19
N ILE A 414 5.38 -17.14 6.01
CA ILE A 414 4.24 -17.82 5.38
C ILE A 414 3.75 -19.00 6.24
N ARG A 415 4.65 -19.80 6.81
CA ARG A 415 4.30 -20.89 7.73
C ARG A 415 3.50 -20.38 8.93
N LEU A 416 3.93 -19.26 9.50
CA LEU A 416 3.25 -18.62 10.62
C LEU A 416 1.90 -18.03 10.20
N LEU A 417 1.85 -17.23 9.14
CA LEU A 417 0.60 -16.62 8.63
C LEU A 417 -0.45 -17.68 8.28
N GLN A 418 -0.02 -18.81 7.72
CA GLN A 418 -0.92 -19.93 7.43
C GLN A 418 -1.57 -20.49 8.70
N ALA A 419 -0.81 -20.61 9.79
CA ALA A 419 -1.33 -21.07 11.08
C ALA A 419 -2.20 -20.01 11.78
N LEU A 420 -1.93 -18.73 11.54
CA LEU A 420 -2.65 -17.58 12.11
C LEU A 420 -3.81 -17.07 11.25
N ARG A 421 -4.17 -17.79 10.17
CA ARG A 421 -5.18 -17.32 9.22
C ARG A 421 -6.50 -16.94 9.90
N GLY A 422 -7.05 -15.79 9.50
CA GLY A 422 -8.25 -15.21 10.08
C GLY A 422 -8.01 -14.42 11.37
N ARG A 423 -6.77 -14.35 11.85
CA ARG A 423 -6.38 -13.58 13.05
C ARG A 423 -5.28 -12.55 12.78
N VAL A 424 -4.39 -12.83 11.83
CA VAL A 424 -3.34 -11.90 11.38
C VAL A 424 -3.31 -11.84 9.85
N PRO A 425 -3.23 -10.65 9.23
CA PRO A 425 -3.34 -9.31 9.84
C PRO A 425 -4.68 -9.07 10.55
N ILE A 426 -4.71 -8.09 11.46
CA ILE A 426 -5.91 -7.72 12.21
C ILE A 426 -6.92 -7.11 11.23
N LEU A 427 -8.15 -7.62 11.22
CA LEU A 427 -9.23 -7.09 10.40
C LEU A 427 -9.93 -5.95 11.17
N LEU A 428 -9.50 -4.71 10.93
CA LEU A 428 -10.05 -3.52 11.58
C LEU A 428 -11.43 -3.14 11.05
N ALA A 429 -11.70 -3.43 9.78
CA ALA A 429 -13.01 -3.24 9.18
C ALA A 429 -13.20 -4.17 7.98
N HIS A 430 -14.44 -4.48 7.64
CA HIS A 430 -14.79 -5.23 6.43
C HIS A 430 -16.19 -4.91 5.95
N THR A 431 -16.44 -5.04 4.65
CA THR A 431 -17.81 -5.02 4.15
C THR A 431 -18.54 -6.29 4.59
N GLU A 432 -19.88 -6.25 4.68
CA GLU A 432 -20.67 -7.43 5.10
C GLU A 432 -20.44 -8.66 4.21
N ASP A 433 -20.11 -8.43 2.94
CA ASP A 433 -19.81 -9.47 1.96
C ASP A 433 -18.32 -9.81 1.86
N TYR A 434 -17.45 -9.18 2.65
CA TYR A 434 -16.00 -9.36 2.67
C TYR A 434 -15.29 -9.04 1.33
N SER A 435 -15.92 -8.27 0.44
CA SER A 435 -15.28 -7.76 -0.77
C SER A 435 -14.28 -6.64 -0.47
N GLY A 436 -14.58 -5.78 0.50
CA GLY A 436 -13.68 -4.73 0.98
C GLY A 436 -13.25 -4.96 2.44
N GLY A 437 -12.09 -4.42 2.81
CA GLY A 437 -11.59 -4.51 4.17
C GLY A 437 -10.42 -3.59 4.47
N ILE A 438 -10.19 -3.39 5.77
CA ILE A 438 -9.09 -2.62 6.32
C ILE A 438 -8.31 -3.58 7.23
N LEU A 439 -7.06 -3.82 6.86
CA LEU A 439 -6.15 -4.74 7.53
C LEU A 439 -5.06 -3.97 8.24
N ALA A 440 -4.62 -4.46 9.39
CA ALA A 440 -3.54 -3.83 10.12
C ALA A 440 -2.53 -4.82 10.70
N THR A 441 -1.31 -4.32 10.88
CA THR A 441 -0.22 -5.03 11.55
C THR A 441 0.49 -4.11 12.54
N GLU A 442 1.02 -4.69 13.61
CA GLU A 442 1.74 -3.99 14.67
C GLU A 442 3.09 -4.67 14.95
N GLY A 443 4.17 -3.89 15.01
CA GLY A 443 5.50 -4.34 15.45
C GLY A 443 6.41 -3.17 15.73
N ASP A 444 7.46 -2.99 14.93
CA ASP A 444 8.33 -1.80 15.01
C ASP A 444 7.60 -0.53 14.57
N TYR A 445 6.53 -0.68 13.80
CA TYR A 445 5.62 0.39 13.42
C TYR A 445 4.21 -0.18 13.25
N ARG A 446 3.22 0.70 13.11
CA ARG A 446 1.86 0.33 12.71
C ARG A 446 1.71 0.51 11.21
N ALA A 447 1.16 -0.51 10.56
CA ALA A 447 0.86 -0.45 9.14
C ALA A 447 -0.59 -0.83 8.88
N VAL A 448 -1.23 -0.10 7.96
CA VAL A 448 -2.60 -0.31 7.54
C VAL A 448 -2.65 -0.49 6.03
N TYR A 449 -3.38 -1.51 5.58
CA TYR A 449 -3.85 -1.61 4.22
C TYR A 449 -5.36 -1.36 4.20
N SER A 450 -5.80 -0.31 3.50
CA SER A 450 -7.20 -0.11 3.15
C SER A 450 -7.41 -0.63 1.73
N SER A 451 -8.30 -1.60 1.59
CA SER A 451 -8.74 -2.01 0.27
C SER A 451 -9.71 -1.00 -0.34
N LEU A 452 -10.13 0.07 0.34
CA LEU A 452 -11.03 1.11 -0.17
C LEU A 452 -10.27 2.42 -0.48
N GLU A 453 -10.76 3.19 -1.46
CA GLU A 453 -10.33 4.57 -1.74
C GLU A 453 -10.97 5.56 -0.73
N LEU A 454 -10.56 5.50 0.54
CA LEU A 454 -11.13 6.33 1.61
C LEU A 454 -10.91 7.83 1.37
N GLU A 455 -9.79 8.18 0.75
CA GLU A 455 -9.38 9.55 0.39
C GLU A 455 -10.27 10.19 -0.68
N ALA A 456 -10.98 9.38 -1.46
CA ALA A 456 -11.93 9.80 -2.50
C ALA A 456 -13.40 9.68 -2.04
N GLY A 457 -13.62 9.25 -0.79
CA GLY A 457 -14.96 9.04 -0.23
C GLY A 457 -15.60 10.30 0.34
N GLY A 458 -16.75 10.12 1.00
CA GLY A 458 -17.46 11.18 1.71
C GLY A 458 -16.91 11.44 3.12
N SER A 459 -17.65 12.22 3.90
CA SER A 459 -17.25 12.60 5.27
C SER A 459 -16.99 11.40 6.18
N ASP A 460 -17.75 10.33 6.02
CA ASP A 460 -17.68 9.16 6.89
C ASP A 460 -16.42 8.33 6.54
N GLU A 461 -16.15 8.11 5.25
CA GLU A 461 -14.91 7.46 4.80
C GLU A 461 -13.66 8.27 5.18
N LEU A 462 -13.72 9.61 5.08
CA LEU A 462 -12.62 10.49 5.47
C LEU A 462 -12.41 10.50 7.00
N SER A 463 -13.47 10.34 7.80
CA SER A 463 -13.35 10.15 9.25
C SER A 463 -12.62 8.85 9.58
N VAL A 464 -12.92 7.75 8.87
CA VAL A 464 -12.18 6.48 9.02
C VAL A 464 -10.71 6.67 8.70
N LEU A 465 -10.38 7.33 7.58
CA LEU A 465 -8.99 7.61 7.21
C LEU A 465 -8.28 8.43 8.29
N LYS A 466 -8.95 9.44 8.85
CA LYS A 466 -8.40 10.24 9.96
C LYS A 466 -8.13 9.37 11.19
N GLU A 467 -9.06 8.52 11.60
CA GLU A 467 -8.89 7.62 12.75
C GLU A 467 -7.73 6.63 12.54
N LEU A 468 -7.54 6.14 11.31
CA LEU A 468 -6.37 5.34 10.94
C LEU A 468 -5.07 6.13 11.04
N VAL A 469 -5.03 7.38 10.57
CA VAL A 469 -3.86 8.27 10.72
C VAL A 469 -3.52 8.49 12.19
N ASP A 470 -4.51 8.85 13.01
CA ASP A 470 -4.32 9.01 14.45
C ASP A 470 -3.78 7.72 15.09
N TRP A 471 -4.28 6.57 14.66
CA TRP A 471 -3.86 5.27 15.18
C TRP A 471 -2.41 4.94 14.86
N VAL A 472 -1.99 5.13 13.60
CA VAL A 472 -0.62 4.78 13.19
C VAL A 472 0.42 5.75 13.76
N VAL A 473 0.08 7.03 13.94
CA VAL A 473 0.95 8.05 14.56
C VAL A 473 1.13 7.78 16.06
N ASN A 474 0.10 7.28 16.75
CA ASN A 474 0.15 6.96 18.18
C ASN A 474 0.76 5.58 18.45
N TYR A 475 1.90 5.29 17.81
CA TYR A 475 2.65 4.06 17.99
C TYR A 475 3.03 3.85 19.46
N LYS A 476 2.93 2.59 19.90
CA LYS A 476 3.45 2.13 21.18
C LYS A 476 4.24 0.85 20.94
N PRO A 477 5.42 0.70 21.56
CA PRO A 477 6.16 -0.56 21.51
C PRO A 477 5.28 -1.72 21.93
N VAL A 478 5.22 -2.76 21.10
CA VAL A 478 4.51 -4.00 21.42
C VAL A 478 5.37 -4.81 22.38
N GLU A 479 4.77 -5.31 23.47
CA GLU A 479 5.48 -6.19 24.40
C GLU A 479 5.72 -7.54 23.73
N MET A 480 6.99 -7.92 23.60
CA MET A 480 7.36 -9.19 23.00
C MET A 480 7.00 -10.34 23.94
N PRO A 481 6.31 -11.39 23.45
CA PRO A 481 5.89 -12.50 24.30
C PRO A 481 7.10 -13.31 24.78
N GLU A 482 7.04 -13.82 26.02
CA GLU A 482 7.99 -14.84 26.48
C GLU A 482 7.82 -16.13 25.66
N VAL A 483 8.94 -16.69 25.21
CA VAL A 483 8.99 -17.94 24.45
C VAL A 483 9.39 -19.08 25.37
N ILE A 484 8.49 -20.04 25.53
CA ILE A 484 8.76 -21.26 26.26
C ILE A 484 9.36 -22.32 25.33
N VAL A 485 10.57 -22.78 25.61
CA VAL A 485 11.23 -23.83 24.83
C VAL A 485 11.20 -25.15 25.59
N LEU A 486 10.35 -26.07 25.17
CA LEU A 486 10.27 -27.43 25.67
C LEU A 486 11.34 -28.30 24.98
N ALA A 487 12.34 -28.74 25.74
CA ALA A 487 13.42 -29.57 25.22
C ALA A 487 14.02 -30.51 26.28
N ASN A 488 14.36 -31.74 25.86
CA ASN A 488 15.22 -32.61 26.65
C ASN A 488 16.67 -32.08 26.65
N ASP A 489 17.53 -32.64 27.51
CA ASP A 489 18.93 -32.19 27.65
C ASP A 489 19.75 -32.35 26.37
N ILE A 490 19.44 -33.36 25.56
CA ILE A 490 20.18 -33.68 24.34
C ILE A 490 19.90 -32.64 23.26
N ASP A 491 18.63 -32.42 22.93
CA ASP A 491 18.23 -31.46 21.88
C ASP A 491 18.56 -30.02 22.31
N TRP A 492 18.44 -29.71 23.60
CA TRP A 492 18.88 -28.44 24.15
C TRP A 492 20.38 -28.21 23.96
N GLY A 493 21.22 -29.16 24.38
CA GLY A 493 22.67 -29.05 24.29
C GLY A 493 23.21 -29.08 22.85
N ILE A 494 22.49 -29.70 21.91
CA ILE A 494 22.91 -29.73 20.50
C ILE A 494 22.71 -28.35 19.84
N ARG A 495 21.52 -27.75 19.98
CA ARG A 495 21.20 -26.45 19.35
C ARG A 495 20.16 -25.59 20.07
N GLY A 496 19.47 -26.10 21.09
CA GLY A 496 18.49 -25.30 21.84
C GLY A 496 19.08 -24.02 22.44
N GLU A 497 20.31 -24.07 22.98
CA GLU A 497 21.01 -22.88 23.49
C GLU A 497 21.26 -21.82 22.41
N SER A 498 21.62 -22.25 21.20
CA SER A 498 21.84 -21.34 20.07
C SER A 498 20.53 -20.70 19.60
N LEU A 499 19.44 -21.48 19.57
CA LEU A 499 18.11 -20.96 19.26
C LEU A 499 17.69 -19.92 20.30
N ALA A 500 17.82 -20.24 21.58
CA ALA A 500 17.48 -19.33 22.67
C ALA A 500 18.28 -18.02 22.56
N SER A 501 19.60 -18.12 22.38
CA SER A 501 20.48 -16.94 22.23
C SER A 501 20.08 -16.05 21.05
N GLN A 502 19.66 -16.64 19.93
CA GLN A 502 19.23 -15.87 18.76
C GLN A 502 17.89 -15.17 19.01
N LEU A 503 16.91 -15.87 19.58
CA LEU A 503 15.61 -15.28 19.91
C LEU A 503 15.77 -14.15 20.94
N GLU A 504 16.64 -14.32 21.94
CA GLU A 504 16.99 -13.28 22.91
C GLU A 504 17.69 -12.08 22.25
N ALA A 505 18.59 -12.31 21.28
CA ALA A 505 19.23 -11.24 20.52
C ALA A 505 18.24 -10.44 19.67
N LEU A 506 17.13 -11.06 19.30
CA LEU A 506 15.98 -10.48 18.61
C LEU A 506 14.94 -9.85 19.57
N GLY A 507 15.19 -9.89 20.88
CA GLY A 507 14.35 -9.25 21.89
C GLY A 507 13.22 -10.12 22.48
N LEU A 508 13.16 -11.42 22.15
CA LEU A 508 12.22 -12.35 22.76
C LEU A 508 12.82 -12.95 24.06
N PRO A 509 12.20 -12.77 25.23
CA PRO A 509 12.61 -13.48 26.43
C PRO A 509 12.42 -14.99 26.24
N VAL A 510 13.45 -15.80 26.51
CA VAL A 510 13.36 -17.26 26.33
C VAL A 510 13.48 -17.99 27.64
N LYS A 511 12.60 -18.97 27.84
CA LYS A 511 12.64 -19.86 29.01
C LYS A 511 12.64 -21.32 28.58
N ARG A 512 13.73 -22.02 28.89
CA ARG A 512 13.80 -23.47 28.74
C ARG A 512 12.98 -24.16 29.82
N VAL A 513 12.23 -25.18 29.43
CA VAL A 513 11.48 -26.06 30.33
C VAL A 513 11.65 -27.53 29.94
N THR A 514 11.61 -28.42 30.93
CA THR A 514 11.60 -29.88 30.73
C THR A 514 10.16 -30.38 30.65
N ALA A 515 9.95 -31.60 30.15
CA ALA A 515 8.60 -32.16 30.08
C ALA A 515 7.95 -32.34 31.47
N GLY A 516 8.74 -32.53 32.53
CA GLY A 516 8.23 -32.65 33.89
C GLY A 516 7.65 -31.33 34.42
N ASP A 517 8.18 -30.21 33.96
CA ASP A 517 7.78 -28.87 34.40
C ASP A 517 6.80 -28.19 33.43
N PHE A 518 6.69 -28.70 32.19
CA PHE A 518 5.97 -28.06 31.10
C PHE A 518 4.49 -27.84 31.40
N LYS A 519 3.87 -28.70 32.22
CA LYS A 519 2.46 -28.56 32.60
C LYS A 519 2.12 -27.18 33.18
N ALA A 520 3.07 -26.53 33.85
CA ALA A 520 2.89 -25.18 34.41
C ALA A 520 2.96 -24.05 33.36
N TYR A 521 3.38 -24.37 32.13
CA TYR A 521 3.64 -23.43 31.04
C TYR A 521 2.80 -23.75 29.79
N GLU A 522 1.93 -24.74 29.83
CA GLU A 522 1.06 -25.11 28.70
C GLU A 522 0.19 -23.95 28.20
N ASP A 523 -0.15 -22.99 29.07
CA ASP A 523 -0.96 -21.82 28.69
C ASP A 523 -0.13 -20.64 28.15
N SER A 524 1.18 -20.81 27.95
CA SER A 524 2.06 -19.73 27.48
C SER A 524 1.76 -19.34 26.04
N LYS A 525 1.84 -18.05 25.71
CA LYS A 525 1.45 -17.53 24.39
C LYS A 525 2.29 -18.06 23.24
N VAL A 526 3.59 -18.28 23.45
CA VAL A 526 4.48 -18.87 22.45
C VAL A 526 5.24 -20.04 23.05
N VAL A 527 5.08 -21.21 22.43
CA VAL A 527 5.78 -22.45 22.80
C VAL A 527 6.57 -22.96 21.61
N ILE A 528 7.84 -23.31 21.81
CA ILE A 528 8.66 -24.04 20.84
C ILE A 528 9.01 -25.41 21.43
N ILE A 529 8.73 -26.49 20.70
CA ILE A 529 9.04 -27.86 21.11
C ILE A 529 10.19 -28.40 20.25
N LEU A 530 11.25 -28.85 20.91
CA LEU A 530 12.42 -29.44 20.26
C LEU A 530 12.40 -30.96 20.45
N GLY A 531 12.25 -31.70 19.35
CA GLY A 531 12.22 -33.16 19.35
C GLY A 531 11.00 -33.72 18.61
N GLY A 532 11.11 -34.97 18.16
CA GLY A 532 10.05 -35.66 17.43
C GLY A 532 9.07 -36.46 18.29
N PRO A 533 8.08 -37.13 17.66
CA PRO A 533 7.07 -37.94 18.35
C PRO A 533 7.65 -39.03 19.25
N ASP A 534 8.87 -39.49 18.96
CA ASP A 534 9.56 -40.55 19.69
C ASP A 534 10.70 -40.01 20.60
N ALA A 535 10.74 -38.70 20.83
CA ALA A 535 11.72 -38.06 21.71
C ALA A 535 11.59 -38.55 23.17
N TYR A 536 12.74 -38.71 23.82
CA TYR A 536 12.86 -39.18 25.20
C TYR A 536 12.39 -38.12 26.22
N ASP A 537 12.43 -38.49 27.50
CA ASP A 537 12.17 -37.62 28.65
C ASP A 537 10.81 -36.92 28.60
N GLY A 538 9.80 -37.60 28.04
CA GLY A 538 8.42 -37.12 28.02
C GLY A 538 8.07 -36.13 26.90
N VAL A 539 9.07 -35.55 26.20
CA VAL A 539 8.84 -34.56 25.13
C VAL A 539 8.00 -35.15 23.99
N GLY A 540 8.26 -36.39 23.58
CA GLY A 540 7.49 -37.06 22.54
C GLY A 540 6.00 -37.21 22.87
N GLY A 541 5.63 -37.19 24.16
CA GLY A 541 4.22 -37.17 24.59
C GLY A 541 3.50 -35.91 24.10
N TYR A 542 4.09 -34.75 24.35
CA TYR A 542 3.56 -33.45 23.93
C TYR A 542 3.56 -33.29 22.40
N VAL A 543 4.59 -33.78 21.71
CA VAL A 543 4.62 -33.74 20.24
C VAL A 543 3.47 -34.54 19.62
N ARG A 544 3.13 -35.71 20.19
CA ARG A 544 2.01 -36.54 19.73
C ARG A 544 0.64 -35.94 20.04
N GLU A 545 0.55 -35.04 21.01
CA GLU A 545 -0.66 -34.27 21.31
C GLU A 545 -0.85 -33.12 20.33
N VAL A 546 0.24 -32.44 19.95
CA VAL A 546 0.24 -31.28 19.05
C VAL A 546 0.06 -31.68 17.57
N LEU A 547 0.70 -32.77 17.13
CA LEU A 547 0.74 -33.19 15.73
C LEU A 547 -0.28 -34.29 15.43
N THR A 548 -0.88 -34.26 14.24
CA THR A 548 -1.74 -35.36 13.77
C THR A 548 -0.92 -36.63 13.51
N THR A 549 -1.58 -37.79 13.41
CA THR A 549 -0.90 -39.07 13.12
C THR A 549 -0.09 -39.00 11.82
N GLU A 550 -0.64 -38.36 10.79
CA GLU A 550 0.01 -38.18 9.49
C GLU A 550 1.27 -37.31 9.61
N GLU A 551 1.20 -36.21 10.38
CA GLU A 551 2.34 -35.34 10.64
C GLU A 551 3.42 -36.04 11.46
N GLN A 552 3.02 -36.84 12.46
CA GLN A 552 3.96 -37.65 13.24
C GLN A 552 4.71 -38.65 12.35
N ASP A 553 4.01 -39.31 11.43
CA ASP A 553 4.61 -40.25 10.50
C ASP A 553 5.51 -39.55 9.48
N ALA A 554 5.16 -38.35 9.03
CA ALA A 554 6.03 -37.52 8.19
C ALA A 554 7.36 -37.19 8.90
N VAL A 555 7.31 -36.88 10.21
CA VAL A 555 8.53 -36.69 11.02
C VAL A 555 9.35 -37.98 11.08
N ARG A 556 8.72 -39.13 11.36
CA ARG A 556 9.42 -40.43 11.45
C ARG A 556 10.07 -40.84 10.14
N LYS A 557 9.44 -40.52 9.00
CA LYS A 557 10.00 -40.76 7.66
C LYS A 557 11.05 -39.71 7.27
N GLY A 558 11.07 -38.57 7.94
CA GLY A 558 11.96 -37.44 7.65
C GLY A 558 11.48 -36.58 6.48
N GLU A 559 10.20 -36.67 6.13
CA GLU A 559 9.56 -35.94 5.02
C GLU A 559 9.26 -34.49 5.41
N ARG A 560 8.88 -34.26 6.68
CA ARG A 560 8.54 -32.94 7.22
C ARG A 560 8.86 -32.87 8.70
N GLY A 561 9.27 -31.70 9.17
CA GLY A 561 9.83 -31.54 10.51
C GLY A 561 9.66 -30.17 11.15
N THR A 562 9.05 -29.21 10.47
CA THR A 562 8.69 -27.92 11.06
C THR A 562 7.19 -27.70 10.96
N PHE A 563 6.53 -27.49 12.10
CA PHE A 563 5.09 -27.29 12.17
C PHE A 563 4.78 -26.07 13.04
N VAL A 564 3.74 -25.33 12.68
CA VAL A 564 3.19 -24.24 13.49
C VAL A 564 1.71 -24.55 13.70
N LYS A 565 1.29 -24.54 14.95
CA LYS A 565 -0.08 -24.80 15.40
C LYS A 565 -0.55 -23.65 16.26
N THR A 566 -1.87 -23.51 16.37
CA THR A 566 -2.51 -22.51 17.22
C THR A 566 -3.48 -23.17 18.18
N ASP A 567 -3.65 -22.55 19.34
CA ASP A 567 -4.64 -22.91 20.37
C ASP A 567 -4.65 -24.38 20.77
N VAL A 568 -3.48 -25.01 20.87
CA VAL A 568 -3.37 -26.42 21.27
C VAL A 568 -3.87 -26.60 22.70
N TRP A 569 -3.39 -25.76 23.62
CA TRP A 569 -3.75 -25.83 25.04
C TRP A 569 -4.53 -24.60 25.52
N ALA A 570 -4.19 -23.41 25.03
CA ALA A 570 -4.85 -22.16 25.42
C ALA A 570 -5.18 -21.27 24.22
N ASN A 571 -6.25 -20.48 24.32
CA ASN A 571 -6.62 -19.53 23.26
C ASN A 571 -5.58 -18.41 23.10
N GLY A 572 -5.25 -18.07 21.86
CA GLY A 572 -4.23 -17.08 21.52
C GLY A 572 -2.81 -17.62 21.67
N GLN A 573 -2.62 -18.93 21.51
CA GLN A 573 -1.32 -19.58 21.63
C GLN A 573 -0.76 -19.94 20.25
N VAL A 574 0.55 -19.82 20.08
CA VAL A 574 1.33 -20.38 18.97
C VAL A 574 2.24 -21.49 19.49
N VAL A 575 2.17 -22.67 18.89
CA VAL A 575 3.04 -23.81 19.20
C VAL A 575 3.84 -24.18 17.95
N ILE A 576 5.16 -24.10 18.05
CA ILE A 576 6.10 -24.40 16.97
C ILE A 576 6.81 -25.70 17.30
N VAL A 577 6.71 -26.70 16.43
CA VAL A 577 7.39 -27.99 16.60
C VAL A 577 8.55 -28.07 15.62
N LEU A 578 9.76 -28.25 16.14
CA LEU A 578 11.00 -28.47 15.39
C LEU A 578 11.48 -29.89 15.65
N ALA A 579 11.24 -30.78 14.71
CA ALA A 579 11.40 -32.21 14.88
C ALA A 579 12.05 -32.87 13.67
N GLY A 580 13.13 -33.62 13.88
CA GLY A 580 13.67 -34.52 12.88
C GLY A 580 13.32 -35.97 13.16
N ARG A 581 13.61 -36.83 12.16
CA ARG A 581 13.60 -38.29 12.32
C ARG A 581 14.49 -38.77 13.48
N ASP A 582 15.57 -38.03 13.74
CA ASP A 582 16.46 -38.22 14.87
C ASP A 582 16.96 -36.86 15.39
N ARG A 583 17.80 -36.89 16.44
CA ARG A 583 18.39 -35.69 17.07
C ARG A 583 19.19 -34.80 16.11
N TRP A 584 19.82 -35.38 15.09
CA TRP A 584 20.58 -34.62 14.09
C TRP A 584 19.64 -33.97 13.08
N GLY A 585 18.56 -34.67 12.72
CA GLY A 585 17.44 -34.09 11.98
C GLY A 585 16.82 -32.90 12.73
N THR A 586 16.54 -33.04 14.03
CA THR A 586 16.02 -31.97 14.89
C THR A 586 16.98 -30.77 14.88
N SER A 587 18.28 -31.00 15.06
CA SER A 587 19.32 -29.98 14.92
C SER A 587 19.28 -29.27 13.57
N GLY A 588 19.07 -30.02 12.48
CA GLY A 588 18.89 -29.47 11.13
C GLY A 588 17.67 -28.54 11.03
N LYS A 589 16.52 -28.95 11.59
CA LYS A 589 15.29 -28.14 11.59
C LYS A 589 15.44 -26.88 12.45
N ILE A 590 16.09 -26.97 13.61
CA ILE A 590 16.43 -25.80 14.44
C ILE A 590 17.28 -24.80 13.64
N LYS A 591 18.34 -25.27 12.98
CA LYS A 591 19.20 -24.40 12.16
C LYS A 591 18.43 -23.75 11.02
N ALA A 592 17.55 -24.50 10.34
CA ALA A 592 16.75 -23.96 9.25
C ALA A 592 15.78 -22.89 9.76
N TYR A 593 15.10 -23.15 10.88
CA TYR A 593 14.21 -22.19 11.53
C TYR A 593 14.96 -20.91 11.94
N MET A 594 16.10 -21.04 12.63
CA MET A 594 17.00 -19.94 12.98
C MET A 594 17.38 -19.06 11.78
N ASN A 595 17.64 -19.67 10.61
CA ASN A 595 17.95 -18.93 9.39
C ASN A 595 16.75 -18.20 8.74
N GLY A 596 15.53 -18.43 9.24
CA GLY A 596 14.29 -17.85 8.72
C GLY A 596 13.59 -16.88 9.67
N VAL A 597 14.00 -16.80 10.94
CA VAL A 597 13.41 -15.85 11.89
C VAL A 597 14.13 -14.51 11.78
N ASP A 598 13.37 -13.46 11.46
CA ASP A 598 13.78 -12.06 11.33
C ASP A 598 12.77 -11.12 12.02
N ASP A 599 13.05 -9.81 12.07
CA ASP A 599 12.17 -8.81 12.72
C ASP A 599 10.74 -8.85 12.16
N SER A 600 10.59 -9.11 10.86
CA SER A 600 9.28 -9.23 10.21
C SER A 600 8.50 -10.45 10.71
N TYR A 601 9.16 -11.56 11.03
CA TYR A 601 8.54 -12.71 11.69
C TYR A 601 8.08 -12.37 13.11
N LEU A 602 8.92 -11.66 13.88
CA LEU A 602 8.59 -11.25 15.25
C LEU A 602 7.38 -10.31 15.28
N ARG A 603 7.28 -9.39 14.32
CA ARG A 603 6.12 -8.52 14.15
C ARG A 603 4.81 -9.31 14.06
N ILE A 604 4.79 -10.41 13.33
CA ILE A 604 3.61 -11.27 13.20
C ILE A 604 3.24 -11.90 14.56
N LEU A 605 4.24 -12.42 15.29
CA LEU A 605 4.03 -12.97 16.64
C LEU A 605 3.55 -11.90 17.63
N ALA A 606 4.12 -10.71 17.58
CA ALA A 606 3.76 -9.57 18.43
C ALA A 606 2.32 -9.11 18.13
N THR A 607 1.98 -8.93 16.84
CA THR A 607 0.61 -8.61 16.39
C THR A 607 -0.40 -9.62 16.93
N PHE A 608 -0.10 -10.93 16.79
CA PHE A 608 -0.99 -11.98 17.27
C PHE A 608 -1.14 -11.98 18.80
N SER A 609 -0.04 -11.77 19.52
CA SER A 609 -0.04 -11.77 20.98
C SER A 609 -0.84 -10.59 21.53
N ALA A 610 -0.76 -9.43 20.88
CA ALA A 610 -1.49 -8.22 21.25
C ALA A 610 -2.99 -8.26 20.87
N SER A 611 -3.37 -8.97 19.80
CA SER A 611 -4.77 -9.05 19.37
C SER A 611 -5.60 -10.05 20.18
N VAL A 612 -4.97 -11.02 20.82
CA VAL A 612 -5.65 -12.08 21.61
C VAL A 612 -5.41 -11.93 23.13
N SER A 613 -5.00 -10.73 23.56
CA SER A 613 -4.91 -10.30 24.97
C SER A 613 -6.09 -9.40 25.33
#